data_AF-A0A958MEB0-F1
#
_entry.id   AF-A0A958MEB0-F1
#
_cell.length_a   1.000
_cell.length_b   1.000
_cell.length_c   1.000
_cell.angle_alpha   90.00
_cell.angle_beta   90.00
_cell.angle_gamma   90.00
#
_symmetry.space_group_name_H-M   'P 1'
#
loop_
_entity.id
_entity.type
_entity.pdbx_description
1 polymer ?
#
loop_
_entity_poly.entity_id
_entity_poly.type
_entity_poly.pdbx_seq_one_letter_code
_entity_poly.pdbx_strand_id
1 'polypeptide(L)'
;MNKFKLVSRRTYWLSIGASLIYGILMRAMMVWHWNGVAFTIMSNTFLFIVPMIMGYITIATMTQKSDKLLRALFLPWIPVIAGIIFTLIVAWEGSICAIFYVPMAMVMSSLGGFIAWMLGKSGQSKKMMMAMLVLPFMSQPLENMHSPKDQFKTVHSTVEIHADEAAVWNQIKSVPKISTSEMQDSWVHRIGFPRPLDAEIDKESVGGVRLARFERGLTFVETVTDWQENKTLAFNIDVDPKDIPPTALDEHVTIGGPYFDVLNGRYTLERKSKDKIILHLTSEFRLSTNFNWYADFWTERVMQRIQGDILSVVKKRAEQKI
;
A
#
# COMPACT_ATOMS: atom_id res chain seq x y z
N MET A 1 -40.84 -35.21 4.17
CA MET A 1 -39.89 -35.50 3.05
C MET A 1 -38.90 -34.35 2.91
N ASN A 2 -37.74 -34.47 3.56
CA ASN A 2 -36.65 -33.49 3.52
C ASN A 2 -35.90 -33.59 2.18
N LYS A 3 -36.12 -32.66 1.25
CA LYS A 3 -35.27 -32.50 0.05
C LYS A 3 -34.14 -31.50 0.34
N PHE A 4 -33.24 -31.84 1.27
CA PHE A 4 -31.89 -31.27 1.24
C PHE A 4 -31.14 -31.93 0.08
N LYS A 5 -31.38 -31.45 -1.15
CA LYS A 5 -30.49 -31.79 -2.27
C LYS A 5 -29.11 -31.23 -1.88
N LEU A 6 -28.16 -32.10 -1.53
CA LEU A 6 -26.77 -31.69 -1.37
C LEU A 6 -26.36 -30.96 -2.66
N VAL A 7 -25.75 -29.78 -2.53
CA VAL A 7 -25.13 -29.06 -3.66
C VAL A 7 -24.26 -30.08 -4.41
N SER A 8 -24.49 -30.25 -5.71
CA SER A 8 -23.58 -31.13 -6.47
C SER A 8 -22.18 -30.52 -6.34
N ARG A 9 -21.21 -31.31 -5.88
CA ARG A 9 -19.82 -30.88 -5.72
C ARG A 9 -19.31 -30.19 -6.99
N ARG A 10 -19.81 -30.60 -8.16
CA ARG A 10 -19.56 -29.99 -9.47
C ARG A 10 -20.01 -28.53 -9.56
N THR A 11 -21.23 -28.18 -9.14
CA THR A 11 -21.77 -26.81 -9.22
C THR A 11 -21.00 -25.84 -8.32
N TYR A 12 -20.53 -26.32 -7.17
CA TYR A 12 -19.70 -25.55 -6.25
C TYR A 12 -18.36 -25.13 -6.90
N TRP A 13 -17.62 -26.10 -7.46
CA TRP A 13 -16.35 -25.83 -8.13
C TRP A 13 -16.52 -24.98 -9.40
N LEU A 14 -17.62 -25.16 -10.14
CA LEU A 14 -17.93 -24.31 -11.29
C LEU A 14 -18.14 -22.84 -10.90
N SER A 15 -18.79 -22.58 -9.76
CA SER A 15 -19.04 -21.22 -9.28
C SER A 15 -17.75 -20.51 -8.86
N ILE A 16 -16.89 -21.22 -8.11
CA ILE A 16 -15.56 -20.73 -7.73
C ILE A 16 -14.70 -20.50 -8.96
N GLY A 17 -14.67 -21.46 -9.90
CA GLY A 17 -13.91 -21.34 -11.14
C GLY A 17 -14.35 -20.16 -11.99
N ALA A 18 -15.66 -19.94 -12.15
CA ALA A 18 -16.18 -18.81 -12.92
C ALA A 18 -15.79 -17.45 -12.29
N SER A 19 -15.89 -17.33 -10.96
CA SER A 19 -15.48 -16.12 -10.24
C SER A 19 -13.97 -15.86 -10.37
N LEU A 20 -13.15 -16.90 -10.22
CA LEU A 20 -11.70 -16.81 -10.37
C LEU A 20 -11.30 -16.40 -11.79
N ILE A 21 -11.86 -17.04 -12.81
CA ILE A 21 -11.61 -16.71 -14.22
C ILE A 21 -11.99 -15.25 -14.50
N TYR A 22 -13.15 -14.81 -13.98
CA TYR A 22 -13.57 -13.42 -14.11
C TYR A 22 -12.56 -12.45 -13.49
N GLY A 23 -12.10 -12.70 -12.25
CA GLY A 23 -11.11 -11.85 -11.60
C GLY A 23 -9.78 -11.76 -12.36
N ILE A 24 -9.27 -12.90 -12.86
CA ILE A 24 -8.05 -12.96 -13.65
C ILE A 24 -8.21 -12.21 -14.99
N LEU A 25 -9.34 -12.41 -15.68
CA LEU A 25 -9.64 -11.70 -16.92
C LEU A 25 -9.73 -10.19 -16.69
N MET A 26 -10.44 -9.74 -15.65
CA MET A 26 -10.53 -8.32 -15.31
C MET A 26 -9.15 -7.73 -15.01
N ARG A 27 -8.32 -8.44 -14.24
CA ARG A 27 -6.95 -7.98 -13.95
C ARG A 27 -6.08 -7.93 -15.20
N ALA A 28 -6.20 -8.89 -16.11
CA ALA A 28 -5.46 -8.90 -17.38
C ALA A 28 -5.91 -7.75 -18.30
N MET A 29 -7.22 -7.48 -18.36
CA MET A 29 -7.80 -6.41 -19.17
C MET A 29 -7.48 -5.02 -18.62
N MET A 30 -7.41 -4.86 -17.29
CA MET A 30 -7.15 -3.56 -16.64
C MET A 30 -5.68 -3.15 -16.56
N VAL A 31 -4.85 -3.70 -17.45
CA VAL A 31 -3.52 -3.18 -17.80
C VAL A 31 -3.52 -2.57 -19.20
N TRP A 32 -4.58 -2.84 -19.97
CA TRP A 32 -4.64 -2.45 -21.37
C TRP A 32 -5.18 -1.04 -21.53
N HIS A 33 -4.44 -0.26 -22.31
CA HIS A 33 -4.87 1.05 -22.77
C HIS A 33 -5.70 0.86 -24.04
N TRP A 34 -6.98 1.22 -24.00
CA TRP A 34 -7.88 1.09 -25.16
C TRP A 34 -8.44 2.47 -25.52
N ASN A 35 -8.16 2.95 -26.74
CA ASN A 35 -8.70 4.20 -27.30
C ASN A 35 -8.61 5.41 -26.33
N GLY A 36 -7.48 5.63 -25.68
CA GLY A 36 -7.27 6.77 -24.77
C GLY A 36 -7.91 6.63 -23.39
N VAL A 37 -8.62 5.53 -23.10
CA VAL A 37 -9.10 5.19 -21.76
C VAL A 37 -8.07 4.27 -21.09
N ALA A 38 -7.44 4.77 -20.03
CA ALA A 38 -6.54 3.97 -19.21
C ALA A 38 -7.37 3.10 -18.26
N PHE A 39 -7.47 1.80 -18.55
CA PHE A 39 -7.91 0.86 -17.52
C PHE A 39 -6.71 0.62 -16.61
N THR A 40 -6.81 1.08 -15.38
CA THR A 40 -5.73 1.05 -14.40
C THR A 40 -6.18 0.28 -13.16
N ILE A 41 -5.23 -0.40 -12.53
CA ILE A 41 -5.44 -1.14 -11.28
C ILE A 41 -5.60 -0.18 -10.10
N MET A 42 -4.99 1.00 -10.19
CA MET A 42 -5.14 2.09 -9.22
C MET A 42 -6.46 2.85 -9.44
N SER A 43 -7.57 2.12 -9.40
CA SER A 43 -8.93 2.63 -9.58
C SER A 43 -9.90 2.13 -8.51
N ASN A 44 -10.91 2.95 -8.21
CA ASN A 44 -12.07 2.57 -7.40
C ASN A 44 -12.80 1.38 -8.04
N THR A 45 -12.87 1.35 -9.36
CA THR A 45 -13.51 0.25 -10.09
C THR A 45 -12.81 -1.08 -9.83
N PHE A 46 -11.49 -1.14 -9.95
CA PHE A 46 -10.74 -2.36 -9.65
C PHE A 46 -10.79 -2.70 -8.16
N LEU A 47 -10.55 -1.71 -7.29
CA LEU A 47 -10.47 -1.91 -5.84
C LEU A 47 -11.80 -2.36 -5.21
N PHE A 48 -12.92 -1.81 -5.66
CA PHE A 48 -14.23 -2.04 -5.05
C PHE A 48 -15.15 -2.92 -5.89
N ILE A 49 -15.28 -2.62 -7.19
CA ILE A 49 -16.34 -3.22 -8.03
C ILE A 49 -15.97 -4.64 -8.44
N VAL A 50 -14.72 -4.89 -8.86
CA VAL A 50 -14.28 -6.24 -9.27
C VAL A 50 -14.44 -7.29 -8.16
N PRO A 51 -13.93 -7.11 -6.93
CA PRO A 51 -14.10 -8.12 -5.87
C PRO A 51 -15.56 -8.29 -5.47
N MET A 52 -16.37 -7.23 -5.52
CA MET A 52 -17.82 -7.32 -5.31
C MET A 52 -18.49 -8.21 -6.36
N ILE A 53 -18.16 -8.06 -7.65
CA ILE A 53 -18.71 -8.89 -8.71
C ILE A 53 -18.24 -10.34 -8.57
N MET A 54 -16.97 -10.56 -8.23
CA MET A 54 -16.45 -11.91 -7.94
C MET A 54 -17.27 -12.59 -6.83
N GLY A 55 -17.60 -11.86 -5.76
CA GLY A 55 -18.43 -12.40 -4.70
C GLY A 55 -19.88 -12.64 -5.11
N TYR A 56 -20.45 -11.75 -5.92
CA TYR A 56 -21.78 -11.94 -6.48
C TYR A 56 -21.85 -13.18 -7.37
N ILE A 57 -20.92 -13.35 -8.32
CA ILE A 57 -20.86 -14.51 -9.22
C ILE A 57 -20.80 -15.80 -8.41
N THR A 58 -19.92 -15.85 -7.39
CA THR A 58 -19.71 -17.04 -6.55
C THR A 58 -21.02 -17.55 -5.94
N ILE A 59 -21.90 -16.65 -5.49
CA ILE A 59 -23.15 -17.01 -4.82
C ILE A 59 -24.32 -17.10 -5.80
N ALA A 60 -24.39 -16.25 -6.82
CA ALA A 60 -25.50 -16.19 -7.77
C ALA A 60 -25.57 -17.42 -8.70
N THR A 61 -24.42 -18.04 -9.03
CA THR A 61 -24.38 -19.24 -9.86
C THR A 61 -24.63 -20.53 -9.08
N MET A 62 -24.68 -20.46 -7.74
CA MET A 62 -25.02 -21.62 -6.92
C MET A 62 -26.52 -21.92 -7.04
N THR A 63 -26.84 -23.12 -7.51
CA THR A 63 -28.20 -23.57 -7.85
C THR A 63 -29.15 -23.71 -6.65
N GLN A 64 -28.65 -23.58 -5.43
CA GLN A 64 -29.50 -23.45 -4.24
C GLN A 64 -29.31 -22.08 -3.65
N LYS A 65 -30.45 -21.39 -3.44
CA LYS A 65 -30.56 -20.29 -2.49
C LYS A 65 -29.87 -20.74 -1.21
N SER A 66 -28.64 -20.26 -0.99
CA SER A 66 -27.91 -20.54 0.23
C SER A 66 -28.70 -19.91 1.36
N ASP A 67 -29.50 -20.66 2.13
CA ASP A 67 -30.27 -20.04 3.22
C ASP A 67 -29.37 -19.44 4.32
N LYS A 68 -28.09 -19.86 4.37
CA LYS A 68 -27.13 -19.41 5.37
C LYS A 68 -26.35 -18.18 4.92
N LEU A 69 -26.60 -17.05 5.59
CA LEU A 69 -25.88 -15.79 5.43
C LEU A 69 -24.36 -15.96 5.52
N LEU A 70 -23.86 -16.79 6.44
CA LEU A 70 -22.42 -17.04 6.61
C LEU A 70 -21.74 -17.55 5.33
N ARG A 71 -22.41 -18.42 4.56
CA ARG A 71 -21.85 -18.89 3.29
C ARG A 71 -21.82 -17.78 2.25
N ALA A 72 -22.84 -16.92 2.22
CA ALA A 72 -22.86 -15.78 1.31
C ALA A 72 -21.73 -14.79 1.59
N LEU A 73 -21.33 -14.62 2.85
CA LEU A 73 -20.28 -13.69 3.25
C LEU A 73 -18.86 -14.25 3.03
N PHE A 74 -18.60 -15.49 3.44
CA PHE A 74 -17.23 -16.02 3.49
C PHE A 74 -16.83 -16.92 2.32
N LEU A 75 -17.79 -17.53 1.61
CA LEU A 75 -17.46 -18.37 0.44
C LEU A 75 -16.78 -17.58 -0.71
N PRO A 76 -17.17 -16.31 -0.99
CA PRO A 76 -16.47 -15.44 -1.95
C PRO A 76 -14.98 -15.28 -1.72
N TRP A 77 -14.49 -15.48 -0.49
CA TRP A 77 -13.08 -15.27 -0.18
C TRP A 77 -12.17 -16.29 -0.89
N ILE A 78 -12.67 -17.51 -1.15
CA ILE A 78 -11.89 -18.56 -1.80
C ILE A 78 -11.41 -18.15 -3.20
N PRO A 79 -12.29 -17.79 -4.17
CA PRO A 79 -11.84 -17.37 -5.50
C PRO A 79 -11.05 -16.06 -5.47
N VAL A 80 -11.33 -15.13 -4.55
CA VAL A 80 -10.57 -13.87 -4.42
C VAL A 80 -9.14 -14.13 -3.96
N ILE A 81 -8.95 -14.89 -2.87
CA ILE A 81 -7.62 -15.25 -2.37
C ILE A 81 -6.86 -16.07 -3.42
N ALA A 82 -7.52 -17.03 -4.08
CA ALA A 82 -6.90 -17.81 -5.15
C ALA A 82 -6.45 -16.91 -6.32
N GLY A 83 -7.24 -15.89 -6.67
CA GLY A 83 -6.88 -14.90 -7.69
C GLY A 83 -5.66 -14.07 -7.29
N ILE A 84 -5.60 -13.59 -6.05
CA ILE A 84 -4.46 -12.82 -5.53
C ILE A 84 -3.19 -13.67 -5.48
N ILE A 85 -3.28 -14.93 -5.05
CA ILE A 85 -2.15 -15.86 -5.06
C ILE A 85 -1.69 -16.10 -6.51
N PHE A 86 -2.62 -16.27 -7.45
CA PHE A 86 -2.30 -16.42 -8.87
C PHE A 86 -1.54 -15.20 -9.40
N THR A 87 -2.00 -13.98 -9.12
CA THR A 87 -1.31 -12.75 -9.58
C THR A 87 0.10 -12.61 -9.01
N LEU A 88 0.33 -13.09 -7.78
CA LEU A 88 1.65 -13.12 -7.16
C LEU A 88 2.57 -14.16 -7.81
N ILE A 89 2.05 -15.37 -8.12
CA ILE A 89 2.83 -16.44 -8.77
C ILE A 89 3.26 -16.03 -10.18
N VAL A 90 2.39 -15.36 -10.93
CA VAL A 90 2.68 -14.88 -12.29
C VAL A 90 3.47 -13.56 -12.27
N ALA A 91 3.77 -13.01 -11.08
CA ALA A 91 4.46 -11.74 -10.88
C ALA A 91 3.79 -10.55 -11.62
N TRP A 92 2.45 -10.55 -11.68
CA TRP A 92 1.67 -9.43 -12.21
C TRP A 92 1.57 -8.27 -11.24
N GLU A 93 1.58 -8.57 -9.95
CA GLU A 93 1.54 -7.60 -8.85
C GLU A 93 2.65 -7.92 -7.87
N GLY A 94 3.15 -6.90 -7.20
CA GLY A 94 4.04 -7.09 -6.07
C GLY A 94 3.30 -7.40 -4.76
N SER A 95 4.07 -7.78 -3.75
CA SER A 95 3.53 -8.20 -2.46
C SER A 95 2.92 -7.05 -1.66
N ILE A 96 3.39 -5.82 -1.86
CA ILE A 96 2.90 -4.64 -1.13
C ILE A 96 1.46 -4.35 -1.58
N CYS A 97 1.24 -4.27 -2.89
CA CYS A 97 -0.09 -4.04 -3.47
C CYS A 97 -1.08 -5.16 -3.09
N ALA A 98 -0.65 -6.42 -3.14
CA ALA A 98 -1.51 -7.54 -2.75
C ALA A 98 -1.96 -7.46 -1.29
N ILE A 99 -1.05 -7.13 -0.38
CA ILE A 99 -1.37 -7.01 1.06
C ILE A 99 -2.32 -5.85 1.31
N PHE A 100 -2.13 -4.71 0.64
CA PHE A 100 -3.05 -3.59 0.75
C PHE A 100 -4.40 -3.89 0.11
N TYR A 101 -4.46 -4.70 -0.94
CA TYR A 101 -5.73 -5.05 -1.61
C TYR A 101 -6.60 -6.03 -0.81
N VAL A 102 -5.98 -7.01 -0.13
CA VAL A 102 -6.69 -8.13 0.54
C VAL A 102 -7.83 -7.66 1.46
N PRO A 103 -7.63 -6.73 2.42
CA PRO A 103 -8.69 -6.37 3.36
C PRO A 103 -9.91 -5.77 2.66
N MET A 104 -9.68 -4.93 1.65
CA MET A 104 -10.78 -4.33 0.88
C MET A 104 -11.49 -5.38 0.01
N ALA A 105 -10.71 -6.24 -0.66
CA ALA A 105 -11.26 -7.30 -1.50
C ALA A 105 -12.14 -8.28 -0.71
N MET A 106 -11.77 -8.60 0.53
CA MET A 106 -12.59 -9.45 1.40
C MET A 106 -13.92 -8.78 1.76
N VAL A 107 -13.91 -7.51 2.17
CA VAL A 107 -15.13 -6.77 2.51
C VAL A 107 -16.05 -6.66 1.30
N MET A 108 -15.51 -6.25 0.15
CA MET A 108 -16.31 -6.04 -1.06
C MET A 108 -16.85 -7.34 -1.64
N SER A 109 -16.08 -8.43 -1.61
CA SER A 109 -16.57 -9.74 -2.04
C SER A 109 -17.67 -10.30 -1.13
N SER A 110 -17.59 -10.05 0.18
CA SER A 110 -18.68 -10.36 1.11
C SER A 110 -19.95 -9.54 0.80
N LEU A 111 -19.82 -8.26 0.47
CA LEU A 111 -20.95 -7.42 0.05
C LEU A 111 -21.60 -7.96 -1.24
N GLY A 112 -20.79 -8.35 -2.22
CA GLY A 112 -21.27 -8.97 -3.45
C GLY A 112 -22.04 -10.26 -3.22
N GLY A 113 -21.48 -11.14 -2.38
CA GLY A 113 -22.15 -12.38 -1.98
C GLY A 113 -23.44 -12.15 -1.19
N PHE A 114 -23.48 -11.13 -0.34
CA PHE A 114 -24.68 -10.71 0.39
C PHE A 114 -25.79 -10.20 -0.57
N ILE A 115 -25.44 -9.39 -1.57
CA ILE A 115 -26.38 -8.91 -2.60
C ILE A 115 -26.94 -10.09 -3.40
N ALA A 116 -26.08 -11.03 -3.81
CA ALA A 116 -26.51 -12.25 -4.50
C ALA A 116 -27.46 -13.10 -3.64
N TRP A 117 -27.20 -13.20 -2.33
CA TRP A 117 -28.07 -13.91 -1.40
C TRP A 117 -29.45 -13.26 -1.26
N MET A 118 -29.50 -11.93 -1.15
CA MET A 118 -30.75 -11.18 -1.04
C MET A 118 -31.60 -11.31 -2.32
N LEU A 119 -30.98 -11.13 -3.49
CA LEU A 119 -31.65 -11.18 -4.79
C LEU A 119 -31.95 -12.59 -5.27
N GLY A 120 -31.20 -13.59 -4.81
CA GLY A 120 -31.49 -15.00 -5.05
C GLY A 120 -32.93 -15.33 -4.63
N LYS A 121 -33.44 -14.70 -3.56
CA LYS A 121 -34.82 -14.86 -3.07
C LYS A 121 -35.89 -14.40 -4.06
N SER A 122 -35.64 -13.33 -4.82
CA SER A 122 -36.60 -12.65 -5.69
C SER A 122 -36.65 -13.17 -7.14
N GLY A 123 -35.76 -14.09 -7.53
CA GLY A 123 -35.75 -14.67 -8.89
C GLY A 123 -35.16 -13.76 -9.99
N GLN A 124 -34.63 -12.59 -9.62
CA GLN A 124 -34.07 -11.60 -10.56
C GLN A 124 -32.57 -11.83 -10.92
N SER A 125 -32.01 -12.99 -10.57
CA SER A 125 -30.55 -13.21 -10.57
C SER A 125 -29.88 -13.09 -11.95
N LYS A 126 -30.54 -13.51 -13.04
CA LYS A 126 -29.91 -13.51 -14.38
C LYS A 126 -29.71 -12.10 -14.96
N LYS A 127 -30.70 -11.22 -14.84
CA LYS A 127 -30.62 -9.84 -15.36
C LYS A 127 -29.59 -9.03 -14.57
N MET A 128 -29.59 -9.17 -13.25
CA MET A 128 -28.60 -8.51 -12.39
C MET A 128 -27.18 -9.03 -12.63
N MET A 129 -27.00 -10.34 -12.87
CA MET A 129 -25.68 -10.90 -13.21
C MET A 129 -25.11 -10.27 -14.49
N MET A 130 -25.93 -10.08 -15.53
CA MET A 130 -25.49 -9.38 -16.76
C MET A 130 -25.11 -7.93 -16.49
N ALA A 131 -25.93 -7.21 -15.72
CA ALA A 131 -25.64 -5.82 -15.35
C ALA A 131 -24.32 -5.69 -14.57
N MET A 132 -24.07 -6.61 -13.63
CA MET A 132 -22.85 -6.63 -12.83
C MET A 132 -21.61 -6.92 -13.67
N LEU A 133 -21.66 -7.85 -14.63
CA LEU A 133 -20.53 -8.16 -15.50
C LEU A 133 -20.11 -6.96 -16.38
N VAL A 134 -21.05 -6.10 -16.75
CA VAL A 134 -20.78 -4.91 -17.60
C VAL A 134 -20.37 -3.70 -16.74
N LEU A 135 -20.65 -3.71 -15.44
CA LEU A 135 -20.46 -2.56 -14.56
C LEU A 135 -19.02 -1.99 -14.55
N PRO A 136 -17.94 -2.79 -14.52
CA PRO A 136 -16.58 -2.24 -14.54
C PRO A 136 -16.26 -1.45 -15.82
N PHE A 137 -16.83 -1.89 -16.95
CA PHE A 137 -16.61 -1.24 -18.25
C PHE A 137 -17.34 0.10 -18.37
N MET A 138 -18.37 0.32 -17.55
CA MET A 138 -19.08 1.60 -17.47
C MET A 138 -18.50 2.52 -16.39
N SER A 139 -18.04 1.96 -15.28
CA SER A 139 -17.53 2.73 -14.14
C SER A 139 -16.12 3.28 -14.36
N GLN A 140 -15.21 2.52 -14.96
CA GLN A 140 -13.84 3.00 -15.19
C GLN A 140 -13.77 4.24 -16.09
N PRO A 141 -14.50 4.33 -17.23
CA PRO A 141 -14.48 5.55 -18.03
C PRO A 141 -15.02 6.77 -17.27
N LEU A 142 -16.06 6.60 -16.46
CA LEU A 142 -16.63 7.66 -15.62
C LEU A 142 -15.65 8.09 -14.52
N GLU A 143 -14.90 7.14 -13.97
CA GLU A 143 -13.85 7.41 -13.00
C GLU A 143 -12.72 8.22 -13.65
N ASN A 144 -12.28 7.85 -14.85
CA ASN A 144 -11.23 8.55 -15.59
C ASN A 144 -11.59 9.96 -16.04
N MET A 145 -12.89 10.32 -16.06
CA MET A 145 -13.31 11.71 -16.28
C MET A 145 -12.88 12.64 -15.15
N HIS A 146 -12.59 12.09 -13.97
CA HIS A 146 -12.11 12.82 -12.81
C HIS A 146 -10.65 12.46 -12.60
N SER A 147 -9.75 13.44 -12.80
CA SER A 147 -8.36 13.25 -12.41
C SER A 147 -8.27 13.05 -10.89
N PRO A 148 -7.42 12.12 -10.42
CA PRO A 148 -7.13 12.00 -9.00
C PRO A 148 -6.71 13.35 -8.42
N LYS A 149 -7.22 13.66 -7.23
CA LYS A 149 -6.83 14.88 -6.53
C LYS A 149 -5.56 14.62 -5.73
N ASP A 150 -4.59 15.52 -5.86
CA ASP A 150 -3.42 15.50 -5.00
C ASP A 150 -3.84 15.80 -3.56
N GLN A 151 -3.38 14.95 -2.65
CA GLN A 151 -3.54 15.10 -1.22
C GLN A 151 -2.17 15.10 -0.56
N PHE A 152 -1.82 16.22 0.07
CA PHE A 152 -0.58 16.39 0.82
C PHE A 152 -0.83 16.07 2.29
N LYS A 153 0.06 15.30 2.87
CA LYS A 153 -0.02 14.84 4.26
C LYS A 153 1.37 14.84 4.90
N THR A 154 1.40 15.08 6.20
CA THR A 154 2.62 15.02 6.98
C THR A 154 2.50 13.92 8.04
N VAL A 155 3.50 13.05 8.11
CA VAL A 155 3.65 12.06 9.17
C VAL A 155 4.70 12.55 10.15
N HIS A 156 4.39 12.43 11.45
CA HIS A 156 5.24 12.83 12.56
C HIS A 156 5.54 11.61 13.43
N SER A 157 6.82 11.35 13.68
CA SER A 157 7.30 10.35 14.64
C SER A 157 8.27 10.98 15.62
N THR A 158 8.29 10.49 16.86
CA THR A 158 9.19 11.00 17.89
C THR A 158 9.85 9.86 18.65
N VAL A 159 11.05 10.12 19.19
CA VAL A 159 11.74 9.21 20.09
C VAL A 159 12.46 9.98 21.18
N GLU A 160 12.42 9.46 22.40
CA GLU A 160 13.21 9.96 23.51
C GLU A 160 14.58 9.27 23.54
N ILE A 161 15.65 10.07 23.62
CA ILE A 161 17.05 9.62 23.59
C ILE A 161 17.78 10.15 24.83
N HIS A 162 18.45 9.26 25.55
CA HIS A 162 19.29 9.60 26.72
C HIS A 162 20.74 9.91 26.31
N ALA A 163 20.93 11.02 25.60
CA ALA A 163 22.22 11.50 25.15
C ALA A 163 22.25 13.03 25.09
N ASP A 164 23.42 13.62 24.89
CA ASP A 164 23.54 15.05 24.60
C ASP A 164 23.14 15.37 23.15
N GLU A 165 22.90 16.66 22.86
CA GLU A 165 22.47 17.12 21.54
C GLU A 165 23.48 16.79 20.44
N ALA A 166 24.78 16.88 20.74
CA ALA A 166 25.84 16.65 19.77
C ALA A 166 25.93 15.18 19.36
N ALA A 167 25.75 14.26 20.30
CA ALA A 167 25.67 12.83 20.05
C ALA A 167 24.49 12.49 19.13
N VAL A 168 23.31 13.07 19.38
CA VAL A 168 22.13 12.87 18.52
C VAL A 168 22.35 13.51 17.14
N TRP A 169 22.88 14.74 17.10
CA TRP A 169 23.14 15.48 15.87
C TRP A 169 24.08 14.73 14.93
N ASN A 170 25.16 14.17 15.48
CA ASN A 170 26.13 13.38 14.71
C ASN A 170 25.50 12.14 14.07
N GLN A 171 24.44 11.57 14.66
CA GLN A 171 23.75 10.40 14.11
C GLN A 171 22.72 10.73 13.04
N ILE A 172 22.26 11.99 12.93
CA ILE A 172 21.25 12.39 11.93
C ILE A 172 21.84 13.14 10.74
N LYS A 173 22.98 13.82 10.94
CA LYS A 173 23.62 14.62 9.90
C LYS A 173 24.22 13.74 8.79
N SER A 174 24.84 12.65 9.19
CA SER A 174 25.39 11.61 8.33
C SER A 174 25.19 10.28 9.06
N VAL A 175 24.49 9.35 8.45
CA VAL A 175 24.18 8.04 9.02
C VAL A 175 25.17 7.03 8.43
N PRO A 176 26.17 6.58 9.21
CA PRO A 176 27.07 5.52 8.75
C PRO A 176 26.28 4.24 8.44
N LYS A 177 26.90 3.35 7.66
CA LYS A 177 26.32 2.05 7.29
C LYS A 177 25.65 1.36 8.46
N ILE A 178 24.37 1.05 8.29
CA ILE A 178 23.50 0.38 9.24
C ILE A 178 23.70 -1.12 9.07
N SER A 179 24.16 -1.79 10.12
CA SER A 179 24.23 -3.25 10.13
C SER A 179 22.85 -3.86 10.29
N THR A 180 22.66 -5.06 9.75
CA THR A 180 21.38 -5.79 9.84
C THR A 180 20.98 -6.12 11.29
N SER A 181 21.94 -6.20 12.22
CA SER A 181 21.69 -6.44 13.64
C SER A 181 21.20 -5.20 14.41
N GLU A 182 21.43 -3.99 13.87
CA GLU A 182 20.98 -2.75 14.52
C GLU A 182 19.49 -2.48 14.28
N MET A 183 19.00 -2.91 13.11
CA MET A 183 17.61 -2.75 12.71
C MET A 183 16.70 -3.76 13.40
N GLN A 184 15.54 -3.28 13.85
CA GLN A 184 14.49 -4.15 14.36
C GLN A 184 13.81 -4.87 13.20
N ASP A 185 13.29 -6.06 13.49
CA ASP A 185 12.40 -6.72 12.54
C ASP A 185 11.08 -5.96 12.46
N SER A 186 10.72 -5.57 11.24
CA SER A 186 9.63 -4.65 10.95
C SER A 186 8.71 -5.22 9.90
N TRP A 187 7.41 -5.10 10.13
CA TRP A 187 6.42 -5.63 9.20
C TRP A 187 6.53 -4.99 7.82
N VAL A 188 6.92 -3.71 7.71
CA VAL A 188 7.09 -3.02 6.42
C VAL A 188 8.16 -3.70 5.56
N HIS A 189 9.25 -4.15 6.17
CA HIS A 189 10.32 -4.85 5.45
C HIS A 189 9.92 -6.27 5.06
N ARG A 190 9.09 -6.93 5.88
CA ARG A 190 8.56 -8.27 5.56
C ARG A 190 7.58 -8.25 4.39
N ILE A 191 6.83 -7.17 4.20
CA ILE A 191 5.88 -7.03 3.08
C ILE A 191 6.54 -6.58 1.78
N GLY A 192 7.79 -6.12 1.84
CA GLY A 192 8.60 -5.85 0.66
C GLY A 192 9.26 -4.46 0.61
N PHE A 193 9.06 -3.57 1.59
CA PHE A 193 9.74 -2.27 1.57
C PHE A 193 11.24 -2.41 1.86
N PRO A 194 12.12 -1.76 1.07
CA PRO A 194 13.57 -1.87 1.26
C PRO A 194 14.01 -1.25 2.59
N ARG A 195 15.05 -1.82 3.20
CA ARG A 195 15.63 -1.28 4.45
C ARG A 195 16.57 -0.11 4.15
N PRO A 196 16.69 0.88 5.05
CA PRO A 196 17.74 1.89 4.95
C PRO A 196 19.12 1.25 5.16
N LEU A 197 20.10 1.65 4.36
CA LEU A 197 21.49 1.18 4.45
C LEU A 197 22.38 2.24 5.08
N ASP A 198 22.30 3.48 4.62
CA ASP A 198 23.11 4.60 5.11
C ASP A 198 22.58 5.93 4.54
N ALA A 199 23.11 7.05 5.04
CA ALA A 199 22.87 8.36 4.45
C ALA A 199 24.11 9.24 4.60
N GLU A 200 24.80 9.54 3.50
CA GLU A 200 26.03 10.34 3.51
C GLU A 200 25.76 11.76 3.01
N ILE A 201 26.22 12.77 3.74
CA ILE A 201 26.11 14.18 3.36
C ILE A 201 27.45 14.69 2.79
N ASP A 202 27.39 15.45 1.70
CA ASP A 202 28.58 16.05 1.08
C ASP A 202 29.05 17.32 1.80
N LYS A 203 28.11 18.12 2.29
CA LYS A 203 28.32 19.47 2.81
C LYS A 203 27.35 19.76 3.95
N GLU A 204 27.91 20.07 5.11
CA GLU A 204 27.20 20.41 6.35
C GLU A 204 26.64 21.86 6.33
N SER A 205 25.80 22.18 5.34
CA SER A 205 25.17 23.51 5.21
C SER A 205 23.93 23.46 4.31
N VAL A 206 23.14 24.53 4.30
CA VAL A 206 22.05 24.69 3.31
C VAL A 206 22.60 24.54 1.88
N GLY A 207 21.89 23.78 1.05
CA GLY A 207 22.28 23.39 -0.30
C GLY A 207 23.23 22.18 -0.37
N GLY A 208 23.60 21.58 0.76
CA GLY A 208 24.27 20.27 0.77
C GLY A 208 23.34 19.16 0.28
N VAL A 209 23.93 18.13 -0.30
CA VAL A 209 23.25 16.93 -0.80
C VAL A 209 23.56 15.76 0.12
N ARG A 210 22.50 15.14 0.64
CA ARG A 210 22.56 13.89 1.38
C ARG A 210 22.05 12.76 0.49
N LEU A 211 22.85 11.70 0.34
CA LEU A 211 22.52 10.52 -0.43
C LEU A 211 22.06 9.43 0.53
N ALA A 212 20.75 9.22 0.63
CA ALA A 212 20.19 8.16 1.46
C ALA A 212 20.00 6.88 0.64
N ARG A 213 20.76 5.84 0.97
CA ARG A 213 20.76 4.56 0.24
C ARG A 213 19.91 3.53 0.99
N PHE A 214 19.14 2.77 0.24
CA PHE A 214 18.26 1.70 0.71
C PHE A 214 18.59 0.41 -0.03
N GLU A 215 18.10 -0.72 0.50
CA GLU A 215 18.19 -2.01 -0.18
C GLU A 215 17.60 -1.95 -1.60
N ARG A 216 18.00 -2.92 -2.43
CA ARG A 216 17.53 -3.05 -3.82
C ARG A 216 17.89 -1.87 -4.71
N GLY A 217 18.93 -1.11 -4.35
CA GLY A 217 19.48 -0.02 -5.16
C GLY A 217 18.66 1.27 -5.12
N LEU A 218 17.66 1.37 -4.25
CA LEU A 218 16.90 2.59 -4.06
C LEU A 218 17.79 3.66 -3.41
N THR A 219 17.88 4.83 -4.03
CA THR A 219 18.66 5.96 -3.53
C THR A 219 17.82 7.22 -3.59
N PHE A 220 17.80 7.99 -2.50
CA PHE A 220 17.17 9.30 -2.42
C PHE A 220 18.24 10.38 -2.44
N VAL A 221 18.04 11.37 -3.31
CA VAL A 221 18.88 12.57 -3.35
C VAL A 221 18.16 13.64 -2.53
N GLU A 222 18.71 13.95 -1.37
CA GLU A 222 18.10 14.84 -0.40
C GLU A 222 18.85 16.16 -0.35
N THR A 223 18.22 17.26 -0.76
CA THR A 223 18.84 18.60 -0.75
C THR A 223 18.50 19.32 0.55
N VAL A 224 19.51 19.68 1.35
CA VAL A 224 19.35 20.37 2.64
C VAL A 224 18.77 21.78 2.43
N THR A 225 17.64 22.05 3.08
CA THR A 225 16.92 23.33 3.01
C THR A 225 17.03 24.15 4.30
N ASP A 226 17.26 23.50 5.44
CA ASP A 226 17.44 24.15 6.74
C ASP A 226 18.54 23.41 7.51
N TRP A 227 19.56 24.15 7.96
CA TRP A 227 20.68 23.63 8.72
C TRP A 227 20.92 24.51 9.95
N GLN A 228 20.47 24.04 11.11
CA GLN A 228 20.74 24.64 12.40
C GLN A 228 21.40 23.59 13.27
N GLU A 229 22.71 23.73 13.45
CA GLU A 229 23.51 22.77 14.18
C GLU A 229 22.92 22.46 15.57
N ASN A 230 22.84 21.17 15.90
CA ASN A 230 22.24 20.64 17.13
C ASN A 230 20.75 20.98 17.35
N LYS A 231 20.04 21.45 16.32
CA LYS A 231 18.63 21.85 16.42
C LYS A 231 17.75 21.29 15.32
N THR A 232 18.06 21.59 14.07
CA THR A 232 17.16 21.34 12.94
C THR A 232 17.93 20.95 11.69
N LEU A 233 17.50 19.87 11.05
CA LEU A 233 17.94 19.46 9.73
C LEU A 233 16.70 19.21 8.86
N ALA A 234 16.48 20.03 7.85
CA ALA A 234 15.41 19.81 6.87
C ALA A 234 15.99 19.64 5.47
N PHE A 235 15.34 18.80 4.67
CA PHE A 235 15.76 18.48 3.31
C PHE A 235 14.55 18.21 2.42
N ASN A 236 14.68 18.60 1.16
CA ASN A 236 13.74 18.19 0.10
C ASN A 236 14.26 16.91 -0.53
N ILE A 237 13.35 16.03 -0.90
CA ILE A 237 13.66 14.76 -1.55
C ILE A 237 13.33 14.92 -3.02
N ASP A 238 14.32 14.72 -3.88
CA ASP A 238 14.11 14.64 -5.32
C ASP A 238 14.44 13.22 -5.79
N VAL A 239 13.50 12.63 -6.52
CA VAL A 239 13.58 11.24 -6.99
C VAL A 239 13.02 11.22 -8.40
N ASP A 240 13.88 11.01 -9.39
CA ASP A 240 13.39 10.61 -10.71
C ASP A 240 12.92 9.14 -10.60
N PRO A 241 11.63 8.84 -10.86
CA PRO A 241 11.13 7.46 -10.84
C PRO A 241 11.89 6.52 -11.77
N LYS A 242 12.55 7.05 -12.80
CA LYS A 242 13.36 6.27 -13.75
C LYS A 242 14.66 5.76 -13.13
N ASP A 243 15.13 6.41 -12.08
CA ASP A 243 16.34 6.03 -11.35
C ASP A 243 16.04 4.98 -10.26
N ILE A 244 14.76 4.75 -9.95
CA ILE A 244 14.34 3.68 -9.05
C ILE A 244 14.38 2.34 -9.80
N PRO A 245 15.16 1.34 -9.33
CA PRO A 245 15.13 0.01 -9.90
C PRO A 245 13.71 -0.58 -9.83
N PRO A 246 13.18 -1.19 -10.91
CA PRO A 246 11.84 -1.79 -10.91
C PRO A 246 11.62 -2.88 -9.85
N THR A 247 12.70 -3.38 -9.26
CA THR A 247 12.70 -4.39 -8.20
C THR A 247 12.67 -3.79 -6.79
N ALA A 248 12.87 -2.46 -6.65
CA ALA A 248 12.97 -1.79 -5.37
C ALA A 248 11.60 -1.65 -4.68
N LEU A 249 10.60 -1.21 -5.44
CA LEU A 249 9.22 -1.01 -5.01
C LEU A 249 8.27 -1.56 -6.08
N ASP A 250 7.08 -1.97 -5.66
CA ASP A 250 6.00 -2.31 -6.58
C ASP A 250 5.72 -1.10 -7.49
N GLU A 251 5.48 -1.31 -8.78
CA GLU A 251 5.31 -0.24 -9.79
C GLU A 251 4.33 0.86 -9.33
N HIS A 252 3.25 0.44 -8.68
CA HIS A 252 2.17 1.29 -8.19
C HIS A 252 2.48 2.04 -6.88
N VAL A 253 3.56 1.68 -6.19
CA VAL A 253 4.02 2.29 -4.91
C VAL A 253 5.37 3.01 -5.11
N THR A 254 5.81 3.17 -6.36
CA THR A 254 7.05 3.87 -6.72
C THR A 254 7.02 5.32 -6.25
N ILE A 255 8.09 5.76 -5.59
CA ILE A 255 8.26 7.15 -5.10
C ILE A 255 8.60 8.06 -6.29
N GLY A 256 8.14 9.32 -6.27
CA GLY A 256 8.12 10.20 -7.44
C GLY A 256 7.11 9.78 -8.52
N GLY A 257 6.43 8.65 -8.32
CA GLY A 257 5.49 8.09 -9.28
C GLY A 257 4.16 8.84 -9.37
N PRO A 258 3.26 8.43 -10.27
CA PRO A 258 1.99 9.12 -10.49
C PRO A 258 1.01 9.04 -9.31
N TYR A 259 1.21 8.12 -8.37
CA TYR A 259 0.26 7.84 -7.27
C TYR A 259 0.78 8.24 -5.89
N PHE A 260 2.10 8.25 -5.70
CA PHE A 260 2.73 8.49 -4.41
C PHE A 260 4.07 9.20 -4.60
N ASP A 261 4.35 10.17 -3.74
CA ASP A 261 5.63 10.86 -3.71
C ASP A 261 6.00 11.32 -2.29
N VAL A 262 7.29 11.32 -1.97
CA VAL A 262 7.82 11.82 -0.69
C VAL A 262 8.59 13.10 -0.97
N LEU A 263 8.14 14.22 -0.43
CA LEU A 263 8.54 15.55 -0.87
C LEU A 263 9.67 16.12 -0.03
N ASN A 264 9.60 15.93 1.29
CA ASN A 264 10.58 16.46 2.22
C ASN A 264 10.63 15.67 3.52
N GLY A 265 11.73 15.88 4.24
CA GLY A 265 11.93 15.40 5.60
C GLY A 265 12.51 16.50 6.49
N ARG A 266 12.19 16.45 7.78
CA ARG A 266 12.75 17.35 8.79
C ARG A 266 12.96 16.62 10.11
N TYR A 267 14.19 16.71 10.61
CA TYR A 267 14.57 16.38 11.97
C TYR A 267 14.58 17.65 12.83
N THR A 268 14.01 17.55 14.03
CA THR A 268 14.07 18.62 15.05
C THR A 268 14.46 18.01 16.39
N LEU A 269 15.46 18.59 17.05
CA LEU A 269 15.91 18.22 18.39
C LEU A 269 15.23 19.13 19.41
N GLU A 270 14.50 18.55 20.34
CA GLU A 270 13.92 19.25 21.48
C GLU A 270 14.63 18.85 22.77
N ARG A 271 15.35 19.79 23.38
CA ARG A 271 16.05 19.55 24.65
C ARG A 271 15.07 19.49 25.81
N LYS A 272 15.05 18.37 26.54
CA LYS A 272 14.30 18.24 27.81
C LYS A 272 15.19 18.41 29.03
N SER A 273 16.44 17.93 28.97
CA SER A 273 17.47 18.18 29.98
C SER A 273 18.87 18.08 29.35
N LYS A 274 19.93 18.15 30.17
CA LYS A 274 21.32 18.07 29.68
C LYS A 274 21.60 16.79 28.87
N ASP A 275 21.04 15.66 29.32
CA ASP A 275 21.29 14.31 28.78
C ASP A 275 19.99 13.65 28.28
N LYS A 276 19.00 14.45 27.88
CA LYS A 276 17.70 13.95 27.39
C LYS A 276 17.15 14.83 26.27
N ILE A 277 17.04 14.25 25.08
CA ILE A 277 16.55 14.88 23.86
C ILE A 277 15.32 14.13 23.35
N ILE A 278 14.31 14.86 22.89
CA ILE A 278 13.26 14.32 22.04
C ILE A 278 13.61 14.65 20.60
N LEU A 279 13.86 13.60 19.81
CA LEU A 279 14.10 13.72 18.38
C LEU A 279 12.76 13.56 17.66
N HIS A 280 12.38 14.59 16.91
CA HIS A 280 11.21 14.61 16.03
C HIS A 280 11.66 14.34 14.59
N LEU A 281 10.99 13.43 13.90
CA LEU A 281 11.13 13.21 12.47
C LEU A 281 9.78 13.43 11.80
N THR A 282 9.76 14.32 10.82
CA THR A 282 8.58 14.67 10.05
C THR A 282 8.86 14.46 8.58
N SER A 283 7.88 13.94 7.83
CA SER A 283 7.98 13.77 6.38
C SER A 283 6.67 14.16 5.73
N GLU A 284 6.75 14.96 4.68
CA GLU A 284 5.61 15.31 3.83
C GLU A 284 5.57 14.42 2.59
N PHE A 285 4.37 13.96 2.24
CA PHE A 285 4.15 13.13 1.06
C PHE A 285 2.87 13.54 0.32
N ARG A 286 2.82 13.19 -0.96
CA ARG A 286 1.67 13.38 -1.85
C ARG A 286 1.03 12.03 -2.16
N LEU A 287 -0.29 11.97 -2.11
CA LEU A 287 -1.11 10.88 -2.65
C LEU A 287 -2.00 11.39 -3.78
N SER A 288 -2.02 10.64 -4.88
CA SER A 288 -2.71 11.02 -6.11
C SER A 288 -3.52 9.83 -6.66
N THR A 289 -4.44 9.31 -5.84
CA THR A 289 -5.33 8.18 -6.18
C THR A 289 -6.81 8.57 -6.07
N ASN A 290 -7.69 7.81 -6.72
CA ASN A 290 -9.14 8.01 -6.59
C ASN A 290 -9.72 7.50 -5.25
N PHE A 291 -8.88 6.90 -4.41
CA PHE A 291 -9.20 6.37 -3.09
C PHE A 291 -8.18 6.83 -2.03
N ASN A 292 -7.78 8.11 -2.06
CA ASN A 292 -6.76 8.64 -1.13
C ASN A 292 -7.05 8.33 0.33
N TRP A 293 -8.31 8.27 0.78
CA TRP A 293 -8.66 7.88 2.15
C TRP A 293 -8.13 6.48 2.53
N TYR A 294 -8.14 5.53 1.60
CA TYR A 294 -7.66 4.18 1.81
C TYR A 294 -6.14 4.10 1.64
N ALA A 295 -5.60 4.80 0.65
CA ALA A 295 -4.16 4.90 0.44
C ALA A 295 -3.46 5.59 1.63
N ASP A 296 -4.04 6.65 2.19
CA ASP A 296 -3.57 7.40 3.36
C ASP A 296 -3.47 6.49 4.59
N PHE A 297 -4.50 5.67 4.84
CA PHE A 297 -4.50 4.73 5.96
C PHE A 297 -3.28 3.81 5.98
N TRP A 298 -2.88 3.28 4.81
CA TRP A 298 -1.71 2.41 4.68
C TRP A 298 -0.41 3.20 4.67
N THR A 299 -0.37 4.29 3.90
CA THR A 299 0.82 5.12 3.73
C THR A 299 1.28 5.70 5.05
N GLU A 300 0.36 6.24 5.86
CA GLU A 300 0.66 6.77 7.19
C GLU A 300 1.33 5.71 8.09
N ARG A 301 0.79 4.48 8.10
CA ARG A 301 1.33 3.38 8.91
C ARG A 301 2.70 2.91 8.45
N VAL A 302 2.90 2.83 7.13
CA VAL A 302 4.20 2.48 6.55
C VAL A 302 5.22 3.55 6.90
N MET A 303 4.90 4.83 6.67
CA MET A 303 5.78 5.96 6.93
C MET A 303 6.13 6.07 8.41
N GLN A 304 5.15 5.98 9.32
CA GLN A 304 5.40 5.97 10.77
C GLN A 304 6.33 4.83 11.17
N ARG A 305 6.16 3.65 10.57
CA ARG A 305 7.00 2.51 10.91
C ARG A 305 8.43 2.67 10.39
N ILE A 306 8.61 3.11 9.14
CA ILE A 306 9.94 3.39 8.56
C ILE A 306 10.66 4.47 9.38
N GLN A 307 9.98 5.59 9.68
CA GLN A 307 10.52 6.64 10.54
C GLN A 307 10.89 6.10 11.92
N GLY A 308 10.04 5.27 12.53
CA GLY A 308 10.31 4.62 13.81
C GLY A 308 11.52 3.70 13.78
N ASP A 309 11.70 2.92 12.70
CA ASP A 309 12.85 2.03 12.55
C ASP A 309 14.15 2.87 12.45
N ILE A 310 14.15 3.96 11.67
CA ILE A 310 15.29 4.91 11.57
C ILE A 310 15.59 5.55 12.92
N LEU A 311 14.58 6.11 13.59
CA LEU A 311 14.72 6.74 14.91
C LEU A 311 15.24 5.76 15.97
N SER A 312 14.87 4.48 15.87
CA SER A 312 15.36 3.46 16.79
C SER A 312 16.86 3.18 16.63
N VAL A 313 17.39 3.23 15.41
CA VAL A 313 18.82 3.10 15.12
C VAL A 313 19.57 4.32 15.67
N VAL A 314 19.08 5.52 15.39
CA VAL A 314 19.65 6.78 15.90
C VAL A 314 19.71 6.77 17.43
N LYS A 315 18.62 6.37 18.09
CA LYS A 315 18.56 6.23 19.55
C LYS A 315 19.65 5.30 20.08
N LYS A 316 19.72 4.08 19.57
CA LYS A 316 20.69 3.07 20.03
C LYS A 316 22.12 3.58 19.90
N ARG A 317 22.47 4.17 18.75
CA ARG A 317 23.82 4.70 18.50
C ARG A 317 24.16 5.89 19.39
N ALA A 318 23.25 6.84 19.54
CA ALA A 318 23.45 8.02 20.37
C ALA A 318 23.61 7.67 21.86
N GLU A 319 22.85 6.69 22.37
CA GLU A 319 22.93 6.25 23.78
C GLU A 319 24.17 5.40 24.08
N GLN A 320 24.71 4.70 23.08
CA GLN A 320 25.87 3.82 23.26
C GLN A 320 27.23 4.54 23.29
N LYS A 321 27.29 5.86 23.06
CA LYS A 321 28.54 6.66 22.99
C LYS A 321 29.64 5.96 22.16
N ILE A 322 29.29 5.44 20.98
CA ILE A 322 30.27 4.85 20.05
C ILE A 322 31.11 5.96 19.44
#